data_AF-A0A3D4RZM0-F1
#
_entry.id   AF-A0A3D4RZM0-F1
#
_cell.length_a   1.000
_cell.length_b   1.000
_cell.length_c   1.000
_cell.angle_alpha   90.00
_cell.angle_beta   90.00
_cell.angle_gamma   90.00
#
_symmetry.space_group_name_H-M   'P 1'
#
loop_
_entity.id
_entity.type
_entity.pdbx_description
1 polymer ?
#
loop_
_entity_poly.entity_id
_entity_poly.type
_entity_poly.pdbx_seq_one_letter_code
_entity_poly.pdbx_strand_id
1 'polypeptide(L)' 'MDDEVPPANILSWDLGAGETQVISHAVVRSADRVVIDDLEAKRCAKAMGLTIIGTLGIVGRAKRAGLMD' A
#
# COMPACT_ATOMS: atom_id res chain seq x y z
N MET A 1 -7.99 9.53 15.74
CA MET A 1 -7.22 8.76 14.75
C MET A 1 -5.80 8.79 15.27
N ASP A 2 -5.22 7.63 15.54
CA ASP A 2 -3.85 7.57 16.03
C ASP A 2 -2.93 8.00 14.89
N ASP A 3 -2.47 9.26 14.93
CA ASP A 3 -1.42 9.76 14.04
C ASP A 3 -0.10 9.14 14.48
N GLU A 4 0.04 7.85 14.16
CA GLU A 4 1.26 7.10 14.37
C GLU A 4 2.36 7.69 13.49
N VAL A 5 3.47 8.08 14.11
CA VAL A 5 4.56 8.76 13.43
C VAL A 5 5.13 7.85 12.34
N PRO A 6 5.13 8.29 11.06
CA PRO A 6 5.68 7.50 9.97
C PRO A 6 7.16 7.15 10.18
N PRO A 7 7.58 5.90 9.91
CA PRO A 7 8.98 5.52 9.90
C PRO A 7 9.83 6.42 8.99
N ALA A 8 11.03 6.80 9.46
CA ALA A 8 11.91 7.74 8.74
C ALA A 8 12.31 7.26 7.34
N ASN A 9 12.43 5.94 7.15
CA ASN A 9 12.72 5.31 5.86
C ASN A 9 11.54 5.33 4.88
N ILE A 10 10.32 5.63 5.33
CA ILE A 10 9.16 5.89 4.48
C ILE A 10 9.08 7.38 4.18
N LEU A 11 9.29 8.25 5.18
CA LEU A 11 9.31 9.71 5.00
C LEU A 11 10.35 10.17 3.97
N SER A 12 11.48 9.47 3.86
CA SER A 12 12.52 9.79 2.87
C SER A 12 12.08 9.64 1.40
N TRP A 13 10.91 9.04 1.13
CA TRP A 13 10.35 8.91 -0.22
C TRP A 13 9.54 10.12 -0.68
N ASP A 14 9.27 11.10 0.21
CA ASP A 14 8.52 12.32 -0.10
C ASP A 14 7.15 12.05 -0.75
N LEU A 15 6.44 11.03 -0.26
CA LEU A 15 5.11 10.67 -0.74
C LEU A 15 4.04 11.59 -0.16
N GLY A 16 2.88 11.62 -0.80
CA GLY A 16 1.71 12.31 -0.25
C GLY A 16 1.36 11.80 1.14
N ALA A 17 0.79 12.66 1.99
CA ALA A 17 0.49 12.32 3.39
C ALA A 17 -0.38 11.06 3.52
N GLY A 18 -1.36 10.88 2.64
CA GLY A 18 -2.22 9.69 2.64
C GLY A 18 -1.47 8.41 2.29
N GLU A 19 -0.59 8.45 1.29
CA GLU A 19 0.22 7.29 0.88
C GLU A 19 1.24 6.92 1.96
N THR A 20 1.91 7.93 2.51
CA THR A 20 2.81 7.79 3.65
C THR A 20 2.10 7.10 4.81
N GLN A 21 0.88 7.53 5.15
CA GLN A 21 0.10 6.94 6.22
C GLN A 21 -0.29 5.49 5.94
N VAL A 22 -0.75 5.17 4.72
CA VAL A 22 -1.13 3.79 4.34
C VAL A 22 0.07 2.83 4.46
N ILE A 23 1.22 3.21 3.91
CA ILE A 23 2.41 2.36 3.93
C ILE A 23 2.94 2.23 5.36
N SER A 24 3.00 3.33 6.11
CA SER A 24 3.45 3.32 7.51
C SER A 24 2.57 2.41 8.37
N HIS A 25 1.25 2.55 8.23
CA HIS A 25 0.28 1.75 8.95
C HIS A 25 0.43 0.25 8.64
N ALA A 26 0.64 -0.09 7.36
CA ALA A 26 0.85 -1.46 6.92
C ALA A 26 2.15 -2.07 7.44
N VAL A 27 3.26 -1.31 7.41
CA VAL A 27 4.55 -1.76 7.96
C VAL A 27 4.46 -2.00 9.46
N VAL A 28 3.92 -1.03 10.22
CA VAL A 28 3.83 -1.14 11.67
C VAL A 28 2.96 -2.33 12.10
N ARG A 29 1.86 -2.58 11.39
CA ARG A 29 0.94 -3.69 11.69
C ARG A 29 1.32 -5.00 11.01
N SER A 30 2.46 -5.05 10.33
CA SER A 30 2.92 -6.25 9.60
C SER A 30 1.86 -6.79 8.64
N ALA A 31 1.18 -5.92 7.92
CA ALA A 31 0.16 -6.31 6.96
C ALA A 31 0.78 -7.09 5.78
N ASP A 32 0.10 -8.15 5.33
CA ASP A 32 0.61 -8.97 4.22
C ASP A 32 0.58 -8.23 2.87
N ARG A 33 -0.36 -7.29 2.71
CA ARG A 33 -0.64 -6.60 1.46
C ARG A 33 -1.17 -5.19 1.64
N VAL A 34 -0.78 -4.31 0.73
CA VAL A 34 -1.35 -2.97 0.55
C VAL A 34 -1.99 -2.77 -0.82
N VAL A 35 -3.00 -1.90 -0.87
CA VAL A 35 -3.61 -1.42 -2.10
C VAL A 35 -3.01 -0.06 -2.43
N ILE A 36 -2.26 0.05 -3.53
CA ILE A 36 -1.59 1.29 -3.94
C ILE A 36 -1.72 1.41 -5.46
N ASP A 37 -2.18 2.57 -5.94
CA ASP A 37 -2.30 2.86 -7.38
C ASP A 37 -1.21 3.81 -7.91
N ASP A 38 -0.60 4.64 -7.05
CA ASP A 38 0.54 5.50 -7.41
C ASP A 38 1.84 4.71 -7.65
N LEU A 39 2.69 5.18 -8.56
CA LEU A 39 3.90 4.46 -8.95
C LEU A 39 5.03 4.57 -7.91
N GLU A 40 5.26 5.75 -7.35
CA GLU A 40 6.33 5.96 -6.37
C GLU A 40 5.96 5.33 -5.02
N ALA A 41 4.69 5.42 -4.62
CA ALA A 41 4.18 4.73 -3.44
C ALA A 41 4.30 3.19 -3.57
N LYS A 42 4.10 2.61 -4.77
CA LYS A 42 4.36 1.17 -5.01
C LYS A 42 5.83 0.83 -4.81
N ARG A 43 6.75 1.68 -5.28
CA ARG A 43 8.19 1.45 -5.11
C ARG A 43 8.58 1.49 -3.63
N CYS A 44 8.07 2.47 -2.89
CA CYS A 44 8.24 2.57 -1.45
C CYS A 44 7.71 1.31 -0.73
N ALA A 45 6.45 0.93 -0.96
CA ALA A 45 5.85 -0.25 -0.35
C ALA A 45 6.64 -1.54 -0.65
N LYS A 46 7.17 -1.67 -1.88
CA LYS A 46 8.00 -2.81 -2.27
C LYS A 46 9.34 -2.80 -1.54
N ALA A 47 9.96 -1.62 -1.39
CA ALA A 47 11.19 -1.47 -0.63
C ALA A 47 11.00 -1.80 0.87
N MET A 48 9.78 -1.62 1.39
CA MET A 48 9.38 -2.03 2.74
C MET A 48 9.01 -3.53 2.85
N GLY A 49 9.09 -4.29 1.76
CA GLY A 49 8.80 -5.73 1.75
C GLY A 49 7.30 -6.08 1.68
N LEU A 50 6.42 -5.11 1.42
CA LEU A 50 4.98 -5.35 1.34
C LEU A 50 4.58 -5.97 -0.01
N THR A 51 3.59 -6.86 0.01
CA THR A 51 2.92 -7.28 -1.23
C THR A 51 2.01 -6.16 -1.71
N ILE A 52 2.01 -5.90 -3.01
CA ILE A 52 1.25 -4.79 -3.59
C ILE A 52 0.15 -5.34 -4.50
N ILE A 53 -1.01 -4.70 -4.46
CA ILE A 53 -2.03 -4.83 -5.50
C ILE A 53 -2.57 -3.45 -5.86
N GLY A 54 -2.90 -3.23 -7.13
CA GLY A 54 -3.67 -2.05 -7.54
C GLY A 54 -5.16 -2.37 -7.63
N THR A 55 -6.01 -1.35 -7.78
CA THR A 55 -7.46 -1.53 -7.88
C THR A 55 -7.86 -2.48 -9.01
N LEU A 56 -7.22 -2.35 -10.19
CA LEU A 56 -7.46 -3.26 -11.32
C LEU A 56 -7.08 -4.72 -11.00
N GLY A 57 -6.06 -4.92 -10.18
CA GLY A 57 -5.66 -6.26 -9.73
C GLY A 57 -6.72 -6.89 -8.83
N ILE A 58 -7.43 -6.11 -8.03
CA ILE A 58 -8.57 -6.57 -7.22
C ILE A 58 -9.73 -6.96 -8.14
N VAL A 59 -10.14 -6.06 -9.04
CA VAL A 59 -11.23 -6.32 -9.99
C VAL A 59 -10.95 -7.54 -10.86
N GLY A 60 -9.73 -7.64 -11.40
CA GLY A 60 -9.31 -8.79 -12.21
C GLY A 60 -9.32 -10.11 -11.43
N ARG A 61 -9.00 -10.10 -10.12
CA ARG A 61 -9.13 -11.29 -9.26
C ARG A 61 -10.58 -11.65 -9.03
N ALA A 62 -11.44 -10.66 -8.78
CA ALA A 62 -12.86 -10.87 -8.55
C ALA A 62 -13.56 -11.46 -9.79
N LYS A 63 -13.26 -10.94 -11.00
CA LYS A 63 -13.71 -11.53 -12.27
C LYS A 63 -13.27 -12.99 -12.42
N ARG A 64 -11.99 -13.29 -12.20
CA ARG A 64 -11.47 -14.68 -12.29
C ARG A 64 -12.06 -15.61 -11.23
N ALA A 65 -12.51 -15.08 -10.10
CA ALA A 65 -13.16 -15.83 -9.04
C ALA A 65 -14.68 -15.99 -9.25
N GLY A 66 -15.26 -15.46 -10.34
CA GLY A 66 -16.70 -15.53 -10.60
C GLY A 66 -17.54 -14.65 -9.66
N LEU A 67 -16.95 -13.60 -9.08
CA LEU A 67 -17.64 -12.66 -8.18
C LEU A 67 -18.27 -11.48 -8.93
N MET A 68 -17.95 -11.29 -10.22
CA MET A 68 -18.38 -10.17 -11.05
C MET A 68 -18.46 -10.59 -12.52
N ASP A 69 -19.50 -10.12 -13.23
CA ASP A 69 -19.74 -10.39 -14.65
C ASP A 69 -19.20 -9.31 -15.59
#